data_AF-A0A2K8X3L7-F1
#
_entry.id   AF-A0A2K8X3L7-F1
#
_cell.length_a   1.000
_cell.length_b   1.000
_cell.length_c   1.000
_cell.angle_alpha   90.00
_cell.angle_beta   90.00
_cell.angle_gamma   90.00
#
_symmetry.space_group_name_H-M   'P 1'
#
loop_
_entity.id
_entity.type
_entity.pdbx_description
1 polymer ?
#
loop_
_entity_poly.entity_id
_entity_poly.type
_entity_poly.pdbx_seq_one_letter_code
_entity_poly.pdbx_strand_id
1 'polypeptide(L)'
;MKHLLLIIASLCFSTLFYQQSIGLNLSLFSIISIGILWWHNKPQFKNQTTIIYASIYVITAILIFIHGTALAIFTNIFSFFILIGCVSSNKNSIYVQWINGFYSVIAGYFHRKFDNKDIPEQTILKKDIDILHWAKLVGIPLVFIIIFILLYKNGNPIFEDVITKINFDFINLQWILMTVLGYFLFNNISQPATIEPATTLDLNTANLLIERKNTSEEKNKKDNQLGTTLLAFLNVLIVFYSITDLMYLLTNTVDSANHLSMQVHNGINALIASIVIAILTILFFFRSDLNFYKKNKAIKNLAYLWIGLNIILIVLISIKNYQYVSAFGFTYKRLGVFAYLLLAFFGLITTFIKVFKIKNLWYLFRVNTQIAFAICILSATINWDYSITEFNINNAKVLDITYLIHLKGNNSPLLKTYAQQYKLSEPINTQINQKWTTHNQNLSLMNWQEYSLENFTNTTKGYH
;
A
#
# COMPACT_ATOMS: atom_id res chain seq x y z
N MET A 1 3.44 34.25 4.15
CA MET A 1 2.53 33.40 3.34
C MET A 1 2.79 31.90 3.51
N LYS A 2 4.03 31.39 3.38
CA LYS A 2 4.32 29.94 3.48
C LYS A 2 3.85 29.30 4.81
N HIS A 3 4.19 29.89 5.95
CA HIS A 3 3.75 29.39 7.27
C HIS A 3 2.23 29.46 7.48
N LEU A 4 1.55 30.49 6.94
CA LEU A 4 0.10 30.63 7.03
C LEU A 4 -0.61 29.45 6.35
N LEU A 5 -0.13 29.04 5.17
CA LEU A 5 -0.69 27.92 4.43
C LEU A 5 -0.52 26.59 5.19
N LEU A 6 0.61 26.39 5.88
CA LEU A 6 0.83 25.21 6.74
C LEU A 6 -0.08 25.21 7.97
N ILE A 7 -0.33 26.38 8.58
CA ILE A 7 -1.25 26.52 9.72
C ILE A 7 -2.68 26.19 9.27
N ILE A 8 -3.14 26.74 8.14
CA ILE A 8 -4.47 26.45 7.59
C ILE A 8 -4.59 24.94 7.31
N ALA A 9 -3.60 24.33 6.65
CA ALA A 9 -3.61 22.89 6.39
C ALA A 9 -3.65 22.06 7.68
N SER A 10 -2.94 22.50 8.74
CA SER A 10 -2.94 21.81 10.04
C SER A 10 -4.29 21.88 10.75
N LEU A 11 -5.01 23.01 10.64
CA LEU A 11 -6.38 23.15 11.14
C LEU A 11 -7.33 22.27 10.32
N CYS A 12 -7.19 22.25 8.99
CA CYS A 12 -7.97 21.32 8.16
C CYS A 12 -7.72 19.86 8.58
N PHE A 13 -6.47 19.49 8.84
CA PHE A 13 -6.12 18.13 9.28
C PHE A 13 -6.80 17.73 10.59
N SER A 14 -6.78 18.59 11.62
CA SER A 14 -7.50 18.28 12.86
C SER A 14 -9.01 18.23 12.66
N THR A 15 -9.60 19.12 11.84
CA THR A 15 -11.04 19.06 11.52
C THR A 15 -11.45 17.80 10.74
N LEU A 16 -10.54 17.22 9.96
CA LEU A 16 -10.80 16.03 9.14
C LEU A 16 -10.66 14.72 9.93
N PHE A 17 -9.73 14.64 10.88
CA PHE A 17 -9.39 13.37 11.55
C PHE A 17 -9.72 13.30 13.03
N TYR A 18 -10.03 14.42 13.70
CA TYR A 18 -10.30 14.40 15.13
C TYR A 18 -11.57 13.61 15.47
N GLN A 19 -11.42 12.52 16.22
CA GLN A 19 -12.49 11.56 16.58
C GLN A 19 -13.23 10.99 15.36
N GLN A 20 -12.60 10.96 14.19
CA GLN A 20 -13.19 10.41 12.97
C GLN A 20 -12.51 9.11 12.53
N SER A 21 -13.29 8.20 11.98
CA SER A 21 -12.79 7.02 11.27
C SER A 21 -12.28 7.37 9.85
N ILE A 22 -11.66 6.41 9.15
CA ILE A 22 -11.10 6.66 7.79
C ILE A 22 -12.22 6.58 6.75
N GLY A 23 -12.40 7.67 5.98
CA GLY A 23 -13.32 7.78 4.86
C GLY A 23 -12.96 8.95 3.95
N LEU A 24 -13.92 9.83 3.65
CA LEU A 24 -13.72 11.04 2.85
C LEU A 24 -12.56 11.91 3.36
N ASN A 25 -12.32 11.93 4.67
CA ASN A 25 -11.22 12.68 5.29
C ASN A 25 -9.85 12.35 4.71
N LEU A 26 -9.55 11.07 4.46
CA LEU A 26 -8.28 10.64 3.87
C LEU A 26 -8.18 11.06 2.39
N SER A 27 -9.31 11.05 1.68
CA SER A 27 -9.38 11.54 0.30
C SER A 27 -9.13 13.06 0.22
N LEU A 28 -9.76 13.84 1.10
CA LEU A 28 -9.55 15.29 1.21
C LEU A 28 -8.12 15.63 1.66
N PHE A 29 -7.58 14.87 2.62
CA PHE A 29 -6.19 14.99 3.04
C PHE A 29 -5.21 14.76 1.88
N SER A 30 -5.51 13.80 1.00
CA SER A 30 -4.68 13.52 -0.19
C SER A 30 -4.61 14.74 -1.12
N ILE A 31 -5.73 15.44 -1.30
CA ILE A 31 -5.78 16.67 -2.10
C ILE A 31 -4.99 17.80 -1.43
N ILE A 32 -5.19 18.01 -0.12
CA ILE A 32 -4.49 19.05 0.65
C ILE A 32 -2.98 18.82 0.61
N SER A 33 -2.52 17.58 0.85
CA SER A 33 -1.10 17.25 0.87
C SER A 33 -0.45 17.41 -0.52
N ILE A 34 -1.12 17.06 -1.61
CA ILE A 34 -0.66 17.39 -2.97
C ILE A 34 -0.55 18.91 -3.17
N GLY A 35 -1.55 19.68 -2.72
CA GLY A 35 -1.51 21.14 -2.81
C GLY A 35 -0.32 21.75 -2.07
N ILE A 36 -0.01 21.22 -0.87
CA ILE A 36 1.16 21.61 -0.07
C ILE A 36 2.46 21.29 -0.81
N LEU A 37 2.59 20.06 -1.30
CA LEU A 37 3.76 19.60 -2.05
C LEU A 37 3.97 20.42 -3.31
N TRP A 38 2.91 20.65 -4.09
CA TRP A 38 2.96 21.45 -5.32
C TRP A 38 3.35 22.90 -5.06
N TRP A 39 2.74 23.55 -4.05
CA TRP A 39 3.02 24.95 -3.75
C TRP A 39 4.48 25.20 -3.37
N HIS A 40 5.08 24.29 -2.61
CA HIS A 40 6.46 24.40 -2.15
C HIS A 40 7.49 23.85 -3.14
N ASN A 41 7.09 22.94 -4.04
CA ASN A 41 7.99 22.20 -4.93
C ASN A 41 7.52 22.26 -6.41
N LYS A 42 7.11 23.44 -6.88
CA LYS A 42 6.60 23.65 -8.25
C LYS A 42 7.51 23.10 -9.36
N PRO A 43 8.85 23.27 -9.31
CA PRO A 43 9.74 22.71 -10.34
C PRO A 43 9.65 21.19 -10.47
N GLN A 44 9.48 20.48 -9.34
CA GLN A 44 9.41 19.02 -9.29
C GLN A 44 8.13 18.50 -9.95
N PHE A 45 7.02 19.23 -9.79
CA PHE A 45 5.74 18.89 -10.44
C PHE A 45 5.70 19.16 -11.96
N LYS A 46 6.80 19.62 -12.57
CA LYS A 46 6.98 19.59 -14.02
C LYS A 46 7.46 18.22 -14.54
N ASN A 47 7.99 17.37 -13.66
CA ASN A 47 8.46 16.04 -14.04
C ASN A 47 7.26 15.08 -14.20
N GLN A 48 7.23 14.37 -15.34
CA GLN A 48 6.24 13.36 -15.65
C GLN A 48 6.11 12.28 -14.56
N THR A 49 7.22 11.82 -13.96
CA THR A 49 7.20 10.81 -12.89
C THR A 49 6.46 11.31 -11.65
N THR A 50 6.70 12.55 -11.25
CA THR A 50 6.01 13.17 -10.10
C THR A 50 4.52 13.32 -10.37
N ILE A 51 4.13 13.70 -11.59
CA ILE A 51 2.72 13.78 -12.01
C ILE A 51 2.08 12.39 -11.96
N ILE A 52 2.75 11.34 -12.44
CA ILE A 52 2.24 9.96 -12.39
C ILE A 52 1.97 9.53 -10.94
N TYR A 53 2.92 9.74 -10.02
CA TYR A 53 2.70 9.37 -8.61
C TYR A 53 1.65 10.23 -7.92
N ALA A 54 1.54 11.51 -8.26
CA ALA A 54 0.45 12.35 -7.77
C ALA A 54 -0.92 11.83 -8.25
N SER A 55 -1.03 11.44 -9.52
CA SER A 55 -2.25 10.84 -10.08
C SER A 55 -2.58 9.50 -9.42
N ILE A 56 -1.61 8.62 -9.20
CA ILE A 56 -1.81 7.36 -8.47
C ILE A 56 -2.30 7.62 -7.04
N TYR A 57 -1.72 8.60 -6.36
CA TYR A 57 -2.14 8.97 -5.02
C TYR A 57 -3.59 9.50 -4.98
N VAL A 58 -4.01 10.30 -5.97
CA VAL A 58 -5.41 10.73 -6.12
C VAL A 58 -6.33 9.56 -6.47
N ILE A 59 -5.94 8.67 -7.39
CA ILE A 59 -6.75 7.51 -7.77
C ILE A 59 -7.01 6.64 -6.54
N THR A 60 -5.97 6.33 -5.76
CA THR A 60 -6.12 5.54 -4.53
C THR A 60 -6.97 6.25 -3.46
N ALA A 61 -6.90 7.58 -3.39
CA ALA A 61 -7.79 8.39 -2.55
C ALA A 61 -9.27 8.29 -2.97
N ILE A 62 -9.54 8.24 -4.28
CA ILE A 62 -10.90 8.03 -4.82
C ILE A 62 -11.38 6.61 -4.49
N LEU A 63 -10.52 5.59 -4.61
CA LEU A 63 -10.88 4.21 -4.26
C LEU A 63 -11.26 4.05 -2.78
N ILE A 64 -10.56 4.75 -1.88
CA ILE A 64 -10.95 4.82 -0.46
C ILE A 64 -12.37 5.38 -0.31
N PHE A 65 -12.70 6.45 -1.03
CA PHE A 65 -14.05 7.01 -1.00
C PHE A 65 -15.09 6.04 -1.57
N ILE A 66 -14.77 5.31 -2.66
CA ILE A 66 -15.71 4.38 -3.31
C ILE A 66 -16.05 3.18 -2.41
N HIS A 67 -15.06 2.50 -1.85
CA HIS A 67 -15.29 1.22 -1.15
C HIS A 67 -14.53 1.07 0.18
N GLY A 68 -13.63 2.00 0.52
CA GLY A 68 -12.96 2.05 1.83
C GLY A 68 -12.28 0.76 2.26
N THR A 69 -11.75 -0.03 1.33
CA THR A 69 -11.14 -1.33 1.66
C THR A 69 -9.78 -1.12 2.32
N ALA A 70 -9.38 -2.06 3.19
CA ALA A 70 -8.08 -2.00 3.88
C ALA A 70 -6.91 -1.92 2.88
N LEU A 71 -7.03 -2.62 1.74
CA LEU A 71 -6.03 -2.58 0.69
C LEU A 71 -5.94 -1.21 0.00
N ALA A 72 -7.06 -0.53 -0.28
CA ALA A 72 -7.02 0.83 -0.83
C ALA A 72 -6.39 1.84 0.13
N ILE A 73 -6.69 1.74 1.43
CA ILE A 73 -6.06 2.56 2.47
C ILE A 73 -4.55 2.32 2.50
N PHE A 74 -4.14 1.05 2.53
CA PHE A 74 -2.73 0.67 2.50
C PHE A 74 -2.00 1.21 1.26
N THR A 75 -2.56 1.02 0.06
CA THR A 75 -1.98 1.48 -1.20
C THR A 75 -1.90 3.01 -1.24
N ASN A 76 -2.89 3.73 -0.71
CA ASN A 76 -2.87 5.18 -0.63
C ASN A 76 -1.75 5.70 0.29
N ILE A 77 -1.57 5.10 1.48
CA ILE A 77 -0.49 5.44 2.40
C ILE A 77 0.89 5.18 1.75
N PHE A 78 1.05 4.06 1.05
CA PHE A 78 2.29 3.79 0.30
C PHE A 78 2.52 4.80 -0.82
N SER A 79 1.46 5.15 -1.56
CA SER A 79 1.51 6.15 -2.63
C SER A 79 1.87 7.54 -2.11
N PHE A 80 1.38 7.90 -0.92
CA PHE A 80 1.73 9.15 -0.22
C PHE A 80 3.24 9.25 0.02
N PHE A 81 3.83 8.22 0.63
CA PHE A 81 5.28 8.22 0.89
C PHE A 81 6.09 8.21 -0.41
N ILE A 82 5.71 7.41 -1.41
CA ILE A 82 6.38 7.39 -2.72
C ILE A 82 6.35 8.77 -3.38
N LEU A 83 5.21 9.47 -3.34
CA LEU A 83 5.08 10.82 -3.88
C LEU A 83 6.03 11.79 -3.18
N ILE A 84 6.09 11.79 -1.84
CA ILE A 84 6.98 12.67 -1.08
C ILE A 84 8.44 12.40 -1.43
N GLY A 85 8.86 11.13 -1.48
CA GLY A 85 10.24 10.80 -1.86
C GLY A 85 10.54 11.04 -3.33
N CYS A 86 9.55 11.00 -4.23
CA CYS A 86 9.72 11.41 -5.62
C CYS A 86 9.92 12.92 -5.74
N VAL A 87 9.22 13.70 -4.91
CA VAL A 87 9.44 15.16 -4.82
C VAL A 87 10.83 15.47 -4.27
N SER A 88 11.37 14.66 -3.35
CA SER A 88 12.74 14.82 -2.87
C SER A 88 13.78 14.44 -3.94
N SER A 89 13.61 13.29 -4.61
CA SER A 89 14.44 12.86 -5.74
C SER A 89 13.68 11.97 -6.73
N ASN A 90 13.43 12.54 -7.92
CA ASN A 90 12.58 11.93 -8.94
C ASN A 90 13.24 10.81 -9.76
N LYS A 91 14.57 10.67 -9.71
CA LYS A 91 15.32 9.64 -10.46
C LYS A 91 15.56 8.36 -9.66
N ASN A 92 15.29 8.38 -8.36
CA ASN A 92 15.49 7.22 -7.50
C ASN A 92 14.44 6.13 -7.74
N SER A 93 14.81 4.92 -7.36
CA SER A 93 13.96 3.75 -7.39
C SER A 93 12.79 3.87 -6.39
N ILE A 94 11.66 3.22 -6.69
CA ILE A 94 10.44 3.29 -5.86
C ILE A 94 10.71 2.97 -4.39
N TYR A 95 11.50 1.94 -4.09
CA TYR A 95 11.81 1.56 -2.71
C TYR A 95 12.61 2.64 -1.96
N VAL A 96 13.52 3.35 -2.65
CA VAL A 96 14.27 4.48 -2.08
C VAL A 96 13.36 5.69 -1.90
N GLN A 97 12.47 5.97 -2.87
CA GLN A 97 11.47 7.03 -2.75
C GLN A 97 10.55 6.77 -1.55
N TRP A 98 10.09 5.53 -1.35
CA TRP A 98 9.30 5.17 -0.18
C TRP A 98 10.04 5.44 1.14
N ILE A 99 11.31 5.01 1.24
CA ILE A 99 12.17 5.27 2.41
C ILE A 99 12.35 6.77 2.64
N ASN A 100 12.68 7.54 1.60
CA ASN A 100 12.86 8.99 1.68
C ASN A 100 11.57 9.72 2.07
N GLY A 101 10.42 9.26 1.57
CA GLY A 101 9.12 9.82 1.92
C GLY A 101 8.76 9.58 3.37
N PHE A 102 8.94 8.35 3.85
CA PHE A 102 8.75 8.00 5.25
C PHE A 102 9.67 8.80 6.17
N TYR A 103 10.96 8.88 5.82
CA TYR A 103 11.93 9.71 6.54
C TYR A 103 11.56 11.19 6.53
N SER A 104 11.12 11.73 5.40
CA SER A 104 10.70 13.11 5.29
C SER A 104 9.54 13.43 6.24
N VAL A 105 8.55 12.54 6.33
CA VAL A 105 7.38 12.70 7.21
C VAL A 105 7.76 12.78 8.69
N ILE A 106 8.75 11.97 9.11
CA ILE A 106 9.15 11.86 10.52
C ILE A 106 10.23 12.89 10.88
N ALA A 107 11.22 13.07 10.01
CA ALA A 107 12.48 13.71 10.35
C ALA A 107 12.84 14.88 9.44
N GLY A 108 12.03 15.24 8.44
CA GLY A 108 12.31 16.34 7.52
C GLY A 108 12.62 17.68 8.20
N TYR A 109 11.91 18.04 9.27
CA TYR A 109 12.18 19.24 10.07
C TYR A 109 13.56 19.18 10.74
N PHE A 110 13.87 18.06 11.39
CA PHE A 110 15.14 17.89 12.10
C PHE A 110 16.31 17.83 11.11
N HIS A 111 16.16 17.10 10.02
CA HIS A 111 17.16 17.01 8.96
C HIS A 111 17.58 18.40 8.46
N ARG A 112 16.62 19.26 8.11
CA ARG A 112 16.93 20.64 7.68
C ARG A 112 17.65 21.47 8.75
N LYS A 113 17.40 21.20 10.04
CA LYS A 113 18.06 21.91 11.14
C LYS A 113 19.50 21.43 11.37
N PHE A 114 19.76 20.14 11.17
CA PHE A 114 21.07 19.54 11.42
C PHE A 114 21.99 19.52 10.19
N ASP A 115 21.43 19.50 8.98
CA ASP A 115 22.17 19.44 7.71
C ASP A 115 22.54 20.83 7.16
N ASN A 116 22.08 21.91 7.81
CA ASN A 116 22.49 23.30 7.54
C ASN A 116 23.93 23.59 8.00
N LYS A 117 24.91 22.80 7.55
CA LYS A 117 26.33 23.05 7.85
C LYS A 117 27.06 23.96 6.85
N ASP A 118 26.53 24.21 5.65
CA ASP A 118 27.31 24.87 4.58
C ASP A 118 26.58 25.99 3.80
N ILE A 119 25.57 26.65 4.39
CA ILE A 119 25.14 27.96 3.86
C ILE A 119 25.84 29.01 4.72
N PRO A 120 26.76 29.84 4.17
CA PRO A 120 27.25 30.99 4.92
C PRO A 120 26.01 31.78 5.31
N GLU A 121 25.82 32.01 6.61
CA GLU A 121 24.77 32.90 7.11
C GLU A 121 24.94 34.23 6.35
N GLN A 122 24.20 34.40 5.25
CA GLN A 122 23.78 35.73 4.85
C GLN A 122 23.03 36.20 6.08
N THR A 123 23.65 37.14 6.78
CA THR A 123 23.13 37.88 7.91
C THR A 123 21.85 38.62 7.50
N ILE A 124 20.81 37.88 7.17
CA ILE A 124 19.45 38.33 7.37
C ILE A 124 19.35 38.27 8.88
N LEU A 125 19.53 39.44 9.51
CA LEU A 125 19.19 39.69 10.90
C LEU A 125 18.05 38.76 11.27
N LYS A 126 18.30 37.79 12.16
CA LYS A 126 17.24 37.01 12.79
C LYS A 126 16.33 38.05 13.42
N LYS A 127 15.28 38.43 12.70
CA LYS A 127 14.22 39.22 13.27
C LYS A 127 13.55 38.22 14.18
N ASP A 128 13.96 38.21 15.44
CA ASP A 128 13.28 37.46 16.48
C ASP A 128 11.81 37.77 16.27
N ILE A 129 11.05 36.73 15.91
CA ILE A 129 9.61 36.85 15.86
C ILE A 129 9.28 37.12 17.31
N ASP A 130 9.02 38.39 17.62
CA ASP A 130 8.70 38.81 18.97
C ASP A 130 7.34 38.18 19.29
N ILE A 131 7.40 37.00 19.89
CA ILE A 131 6.24 36.18 20.25
C ILE A 131 5.31 37.03 21.12
N LEU A 132 5.88 37.92 21.95
CA LEU A 132 5.12 38.85 22.78
C LEU A 132 4.43 39.93 21.93
N HIS A 133 5.08 40.46 20.90
CA HIS A 133 4.45 41.39 19.95
C HIS A 133 3.29 40.73 19.21
N TRP A 134 3.47 39.53 18.66
CA TRP A 134 2.39 38.82 17.97
C TRP A 134 1.26 38.38 18.90
N ALA A 135 1.60 37.93 20.12
CA ALA A 135 0.61 37.63 21.15
C ALA A 135 -0.21 38.87 21.55
N LYS A 136 0.42 40.05 21.65
CA LYS A 136 -0.29 41.32 21.87
C LYS A 136 -1.12 41.75 20.67
N LEU A 137 -0.56 41.65 19.46
CA LEU A 137 -1.21 42.07 18.22
C LEU A 137 -2.46 41.25 17.89
N VAL A 138 -2.48 39.96 18.22
CA VAL A 138 -3.67 39.11 18.05
C VAL A 138 -4.52 39.08 19.31
N GLY A 139 -3.91 38.93 20.48
CA GLY A 139 -4.61 38.74 21.74
C GLY A 139 -5.43 39.96 22.18
N ILE A 140 -4.88 41.17 22.06
CA ILE A 140 -5.60 42.39 22.47
C ILE A 140 -6.88 42.59 21.64
N PRO A 141 -6.84 42.60 20.28
CA PRO A 141 -8.06 42.67 19.49
C PRO A 141 -9.06 41.57 19.79
N LEU A 142 -8.59 40.35 20.06
CA LEU A 142 -9.46 39.21 20.34
C LEU A 142 -10.22 39.37 21.66
N VAL A 143 -9.57 39.89 22.71
CA VAL A 143 -10.24 40.25 23.97
C VAL A 143 -11.32 41.30 23.73
N PHE A 144 -11.01 42.37 22.98
CA PHE A 144 -12.02 43.38 22.65
C PHE A 144 -13.18 42.80 21.85
N ILE A 145 -12.91 41.97 20.84
CA ILE A 145 -13.96 41.28 20.06
C ILE A 145 -14.86 40.44 20.98
N ILE A 146 -14.29 39.67 21.91
CA ILE A 146 -15.08 38.88 22.88
C ILE A 146 -15.97 39.78 23.73
N ILE A 147 -15.43 40.89 24.25
CA ILE A 147 -16.21 41.86 25.04
C ILE A 147 -17.37 42.40 24.21
N PHE A 148 -17.13 42.82 22.97
CA PHE A 148 -18.20 43.33 22.09
C PHE A 148 -19.23 42.25 21.72
N ILE A 149 -18.81 41.00 21.49
CA ILE A 149 -19.74 39.89 21.27
C ILE A 149 -20.65 39.69 22.49
N LEU A 150 -20.11 39.73 23.71
CA LEU A 150 -20.91 39.58 24.93
C LEU A 150 -21.89 40.75 25.13
N LEU A 151 -21.45 41.98 24.84
CA LEU A 151 -22.32 43.17 24.89
C LEU A 151 -23.45 43.08 23.84
N TYR A 152 -23.13 42.71 22.60
CA TYR A 152 -24.12 42.58 21.53
C TYR A 152 -25.06 41.39 21.74
N LYS A 153 -24.57 40.30 22.35
CA LYS A 153 -25.40 39.18 22.79
C LYS A 153 -26.47 39.66 23.77
N ASN A 154 -26.09 40.44 24.78
CA ASN A 154 -27.06 40.97 25.76
C ASN A 154 -27.99 42.04 25.15
N GLY A 155 -27.54 42.77 24.14
CA GLY A 155 -28.30 43.88 23.53
C GLY A 155 -29.24 43.49 22.38
N ASN A 156 -29.13 42.28 21.81
CA ASN A 156 -29.92 41.86 20.65
C ASN A 156 -30.28 40.37 20.70
N PRO A 157 -31.57 40.01 20.88
CA PRO A 157 -32.00 38.61 20.99
C PRO A 157 -31.72 37.78 19.72
N ILE A 158 -31.76 38.39 18.52
CA ILE A 158 -31.41 37.69 17.27
C ILE A 158 -29.91 37.38 17.23
N PHE A 159 -29.08 38.30 17.70
CA PHE A 159 -27.63 38.08 17.78
C PHE A 159 -27.29 37.01 18.84
N GLU A 160 -28.01 37.00 19.96
CA GLU A 160 -27.91 35.94 20.96
C GLU A 160 -28.21 34.56 20.39
N ASP A 161 -29.31 34.41 19.65
CA ASP A 161 -29.67 33.13 19.01
C ASP A 161 -28.61 32.65 18.00
N VAL A 162 -27.89 33.56 17.34
CA VAL A 162 -26.81 33.21 16.41
C VAL A 162 -25.56 32.77 17.19
N ILE A 163 -25.14 33.54 18.20
CA ILE A 163 -23.92 33.25 18.96
C ILE A 163 -24.06 31.99 19.81
N THR A 164 -25.22 31.74 20.40
CA THR A 164 -25.49 30.54 21.21
C THR A 164 -25.44 29.24 20.40
N LYS A 165 -25.66 29.30 19.08
CA LYS A 165 -25.50 28.16 18.17
C LYS A 165 -24.05 27.85 17.81
N ILE A 166 -23.12 28.77 18.05
CA ILE A 166 -21.69 28.55 17.80
C ILE A 166 -21.13 27.73 18.96
N ASN A 167 -20.84 26.46 18.70
CA ASN A 167 -20.25 25.54 19.67
C ASN A 167 -18.75 25.34 19.38
N PHE A 168 -17.90 25.58 20.37
CA PHE A 168 -16.45 25.35 20.34
C PHE A 168 -15.98 24.25 21.28
N ASP A 169 -16.89 23.44 21.82
CA ASP A 169 -16.62 22.36 22.79
C ASP A 169 -15.73 21.25 22.20
N PHE A 170 -15.66 21.17 20.86
CA PHE A 170 -14.74 20.28 20.17
C PHE A 170 -13.26 20.67 20.34
N ILE A 171 -12.97 21.94 20.68
CA ILE A 171 -11.61 22.43 20.90
C ILE A 171 -11.18 22.04 22.30
N ASN A 172 -10.52 20.88 22.39
CA ASN A 172 -9.86 20.40 23.60
C ASN A 172 -8.36 20.16 23.36
N LEU A 173 -7.65 19.76 24.41
CA LEU A 173 -6.22 19.50 24.34
C LEU A 173 -5.87 18.47 23.26
N GLN A 174 -6.69 17.42 23.10
CA GLN A 174 -6.47 16.39 22.08
C GLN A 174 -6.60 16.96 20.65
N TRP A 175 -7.59 17.83 20.40
CA TRP A 175 -7.75 18.51 19.12
C TRP A 175 -6.59 19.47 18.82
N ILE A 176 -6.11 20.19 19.84
CA ILE A 176 -4.93 21.07 19.74
C ILE A 176 -3.68 20.24 19.42
N LEU A 177 -3.45 19.13 20.12
CA LEU A 177 -2.33 18.22 19.84
C LEU A 177 -2.39 17.64 18.42
N MET A 178 -3.60 17.30 17.94
CA MET A 178 -3.81 16.84 16.56
C MET A 178 -3.46 17.94 15.54
N THR A 179 -3.78 19.19 15.85
CA THR A 179 -3.40 20.35 15.02
C THR A 179 -1.88 20.54 15.00
N VAL A 180 -1.21 20.42 16.16
CA VAL A 180 0.26 20.49 16.25
C VAL A 180 0.92 19.36 15.46
N LEU A 181 0.37 18.13 15.54
CA LEU A 181 0.81 17.00 14.72
C LEU A 181 0.61 17.26 13.22
N GLY A 182 -0.53 17.82 12.83
CA GLY A 182 -0.80 18.23 11.46
C GLY A 182 0.21 19.27 10.96
N TYR A 183 0.52 20.28 11.78
CA TYR A 183 1.54 21.27 11.46
C TYR A 183 2.92 20.63 11.33
N PHE A 184 3.29 19.75 12.25
CA PHE A 184 4.53 18.98 12.17
C PHE A 184 4.60 18.21 10.86
N LEU A 185 3.57 17.44 10.50
CA LEU A 185 3.47 16.69 9.26
C LEU A 185 3.64 17.58 8.02
N PHE A 186 2.83 18.65 7.90
CA PHE A 186 2.89 19.52 6.73
C PHE A 186 4.22 20.28 6.62
N ASN A 187 4.79 20.72 7.74
CA ASN A 187 6.11 21.32 7.77
C ASN A 187 7.19 20.33 7.31
N ASN A 188 7.12 19.08 7.76
CA ASN A 188 8.03 18.01 7.35
C ASN A 188 7.98 17.76 5.84
N ILE A 189 6.79 17.57 5.26
CA ILE A 189 6.61 17.27 3.83
C ILE A 189 6.75 18.50 2.91
N SER A 190 6.68 19.73 3.42
CA SER A 190 6.78 20.93 2.58
C SER A 190 8.12 21.04 1.84
N GLN A 191 9.20 20.57 2.46
CA GLN A 191 10.54 20.49 1.89
C GLN A 191 11.10 19.09 2.16
N PRO A 192 10.70 18.09 1.36
CA PRO A 192 11.08 16.69 1.58
C PRO A 192 12.60 16.52 1.63
N ALA A 193 13.06 15.67 2.54
CA ALA A 193 14.45 15.35 2.77
C ALA A 193 14.82 14.00 2.14
N THR A 194 16.08 13.82 1.79
CA THR A 194 16.63 12.54 1.33
C THR A 194 17.50 11.92 2.41
N ILE A 195 17.54 10.59 2.45
CA ILE A 195 18.52 9.86 3.24
C ILE A 195 19.77 9.67 2.37
N GLU A 196 20.81 10.45 2.65
CA GLU A 196 22.17 10.14 2.21
C GLU A 196 22.80 9.19 3.23
N PRO A 197 23.39 8.03 2.83
CA PRO A 197 23.92 7.67 1.51
C PRO A 197 23.01 6.81 0.62
N ALA A 198 21.81 6.43 1.08
CA ALA A 198 20.94 5.51 0.33
C ALA A 198 20.51 6.08 -1.04
N THR A 199 20.25 7.38 -1.09
CA THR A 199 19.78 8.09 -2.29
C THR A 199 20.87 8.18 -3.35
N THR A 200 22.07 8.65 -2.99
CA THR A 200 23.24 8.70 -3.89
C THR A 200 23.70 7.33 -4.35
N LEU A 201 23.72 6.33 -3.47
CA LEU A 201 24.08 4.95 -3.85
C LEU A 201 23.16 4.44 -4.96
N ASP A 202 21.85 4.62 -4.83
CA ASP A 202 20.90 4.15 -5.85
C ASP A 202 21.07 4.92 -7.17
N LEU A 203 21.24 6.25 -7.13
CA LEU A 203 21.46 7.05 -8.35
C LEU A 203 22.73 6.64 -9.11
N ASN A 204 23.81 6.36 -8.39
CA ASN A 204 25.11 6.02 -8.98
C ASN A 204 25.21 4.54 -9.39
N THR A 205 24.31 3.69 -8.91
CA THR A 205 24.34 2.27 -9.21
C THR A 205 23.62 1.96 -10.52
N ALA A 206 24.39 1.60 -11.55
CA ALA A 206 23.85 1.12 -12.83
C ALA A 206 23.09 -0.21 -12.68
N ASN A 207 22.41 -0.67 -13.74
CA ASN A 207 21.66 -1.95 -13.73
C ASN A 207 22.45 -3.15 -14.26
N LEU A 208 23.62 -2.92 -14.88
CA LEU A 208 24.45 -3.97 -15.47
C LEU A 208 25.53 -4.42 -14.49
N LEU A 209 25.88 -5.71 -14.53
CA LEU A 209 27.09 -6.18 -13.88
C LEU A 209 28.32 -5.69 -14.66
N ILE A 210 29.38 -5.38 -13.93
CA ILE A 210 30.67 -4.98 -14.50
C ILE A 210 31.66 -6.11 -14.22
N GLU A 211 32.40 -6.52 -15.25
CA GLU A 211 33.42 -7.54 -15.13
C GLU A 211 34.61 -7.03 -14.30
N ARG A 212 35.07 -7.83 -13.33
CA ARG A 212 36.22 -7.48 -12.51
C ARG A 212 37.53 -7.89 -13.18
N LYS A 213 38.48 -6.94 -13.27
CA LYS A 213 39.80 -7.13 -13.90
C LYS A 213 40.63 -8.29 -13.32
N ASN A 214 40.56 -8.53 -12.00
CA ASN A 214 41.36 -9.55 -11.32
C ASN A 214 40.48 -10.72 -10.86
N THR A 215 39.97 -11.48 -11.82
CA THR A 215 39.11 -12.64 -11.55
C THR A 215 39.91 -13.94 -11.51
N SER A 216 39.73 -14.71 -10.43
CA SER A 216 40.34 -16.04 -10.32
C SER A 216 39.61 -17.03 -11.23
N GLU A 217 40.28 -17.47 -12.30
CA GLU A 217 39.74 -18.48 -13.22
C GLU A 217 39.47 -19.81 -12.51
N GLU A 218 40.34 -20.22 -11.59
CA GLU A 218 40.17 -21.47 -10.84
C GLU A 218 38.92 -21.44 -9.95
N LYS A 219 38.67 -20.32 -9.26
CA LYS A 219 37.45 -20.12 -8.48
C LYS A 219 36.22 -20.18 -9.37
N ASN A 220 36.22 -19.45 -10.48
CA ASN A 220 35.09 -19.45 -11.43
C ASN A 220 34.84 -20.85 -12.01
N LYS A 221 35.89 -21.65 -12.24
CA LYS A 221 35.77 -23.04 -12.67
C LYS A 221 35.10 -23.90 -11.60
N LYS A 222 35.52 -23.81 -10.33
CA LYS A 222 34.90 -24.54 -9.20
C LYS A 222 33.44 -24.13 -8.98
N ASP A 223 33.14 -22.83 -8.99
CA ASP A 223 31.79 -22.30 -8.86
C ASP A 223 30.89 -22.75 -10.03
N ASN A 224 31.43 -22.77 -11.26
CA ASN A 224 30.71 -23.28 -12.43
C ASN A 224 30.40 -24.77 -12.32
N GLN A 225 31.35 -25.60 -11.87
CA GLN A 225 31.16 -27.03 -11.67
C GLN A 225 30.08 -27.28 -10.62
N LEU A 226 30.22 -26.68 -9.43
CA LEU A 226 29.25 -26.81 -8.35
C LEU A 226 27.85 -26.35 -8.79
N GLY A 227 27.75 -25.18 -9.42
CA GLY A 227 26.46 -24.64 -9.88
C GLY A 227 25.82 -25.47 -10.99
N THR A 228 26.62 -26.01 -11.93
CA THR A 228 26.12 -26.91 -12.97
C THR A 228 25.59 -28.21 -12.37
N THR A 229 26.35 -28.84 -11.47
CA THR A 229 25.96 -30.09 -10.81
C THR A 229 24.71 -29.90 -9.96
N LEU A 230 24.67 -28.84 -9.14
CA LEU A 230 23.51 -28.54 -8.30
C LEU A 230 22.26 -28.27 -9.14
N LEU A 231 22.35 -27.39 -10.14
CA LEU A 231 21.20 -27.11 -11.00
C LEU A 231 20.76 -28.34 -11.79
N ALA A 232 21.67 -29.22 -12.21
CA ALA A 232 21.31 -30.46 -12.87
C ALA A 232 20.46 -31.35 -11.95
N PHE A 233 20.92 -31.62 -10.72
CA PHE A 233 20.16 -32.41 -9.75
C PHE A 233 18.81 -31.77 -9.41
N LEU A 234 18.80 -30.46 -9.21
CA LEU A 234 17.57 -29.73 -8.95
C LEU A 234 16.60 -29.87 -10.12
N ASN A 235 17.02 -29.62 -11.36
CA ASN A 235 16.18 -29.77 -12.55
C ASN A 235 15.57 -31.18 -12.66
N VAL A 236 16.35 -32.23 -12.38
CA VAL A 236 15.82 -33.61 -12.35
C VAL A 236 14.74 -33.74 -11.28
N LEU A 237 14.98 -33.22 -10.08
CA LEU A 237 14.04 -33.28 -8.97
C LEU A 237 12.73 -32.53 -9.28
N ILE A 238 12.78 -31.32 -9.84
CA ILE A 238 11.56 -30.56 -10.13
C ILE A 238 10.77 -31.16 -11.29
N VAL A 239 11.44 -31.81 -12.25
CA VAL A 239 10.74 -32.57 -13.31
C VAL A 239 10.01 -33.75 -12.70
N PHE A 240 10.71 -34.54 -11.86
CA PHE A 240 10.10 -35.67 -11.16
C PHE A 240 8.92 -35.21 -10.29
N TYR A 241 9.12 -34.16 -9.51
CA TYR A 241 8.05 -33.54 -8.73
C TYR A 241 6.87 -33.11 -9.61
N SER A 242 7.10 -32.35 -10.70
CA SER A 242 6.03 -31.88 -11.58
C SER A 242 5.26 -33.01 -12.24
N ILE A 243 5.92 -34.12 -12.61
CA ILE A 243 5.25 -35.30 -13.17
C ILE A 243 4.36 -35.95 -12.12
N THR A 244 4.90 -36.24 -10.93
CA THR A 244 4.11 -36.82 -9.82
C THR A 244 2.94 -35.92 -9.42
N ASP A 245 3.15 -34.61 -9.44
CA ASP A 245 2.13 -33.61 -9.13
C ASP A 245 1.02 -33.56 -10.18
N LEU A 246 1.39 -33.66 -11.46
CA LEU A 246 0.44 -33.74 -12.58
C LEU A 246 -0.35 -35.05 -12.55
N MET A 247 0.31 -36.19 -12.30
CA MET A 247 -0.37 -37.47 -12.12
C MET A 247 -1.38 -37.40 -10.98
N TYR A 248 -0.98 -36.83 -9.85
CA TYR A 248 -1.88 -36.61 -8.72
C TYR A 248 -3.10 -35.77 -9.11
N LEU A 249 -2.90 -34.68 -9.86
CA LEU A 249 -4.00 -33.83 -10.36
C LEU A 249 -4.96 -34.57 -11.30
N LEU A 250 -4.46 -35.50 -12.11
CA LEU A 250 -5.27 -36.25 -13.08
C LEU A 250 -6.02 -37.42 -12.45
N THR A 251 -5.46 -38.06 -11.40
CA THR A 251 -6.04 -39.25 -10.78
C THR A 251 -7.04 -38.95 -9.67
N ASN A 252 -6.94 -37.80 -8.99
CA ASN A 252 -7.85 -37.51 -7.89
C ASN A 252 -9.20 -36.97 -8.37
N THR A 253 -10.23 -37.82 -8.31
CA THR A 253 -11.63 -37.40 -8.27
C THR A 253 -11.92 -36.87 -6.86
N VAL A 254 -12.01 -35.56 -6.76
CA VAL A 254 -12.05 -34.83 -5.49
C VAL A 254 -13.43 -35.00 -4.80
N ASP A 255 -13.53 -35.94 -3.85
CA ASP A 255 -14.80 -36.23 -3.14
C ASP A 255 -14.84 -35.79 -1.65
N SER A 256 -13.78 -35.22 -1.06
CA SER A 256 -13.87 -34.72 0.33
C SER A 256 -13.14 -33.39 0.62
N ALA A 257 -13.85 -32.51 1.35
CA ALA A 257 -13.41 -31.17 1.73
C ALA A 257 -12.19 -31.15 2.66
N ASN A 258 -12.10 -32.11 3.58
CA ASN A 258 -11.03 -32.18 4.56
C ASN A 258 -9.70 -32.60 3.93
N HIS A 259 -9.72 -33.46 2.91
CA HIS A 259 -8.51 -33.89 2.21
C HIS A 259 -7.89 -32.73 1.41
N LEU A 260 -8.73 -31.93 0.73
CA LEU A 260 -8.28 -30.74 -0.01
C LEU A 260 -7.68 -29.67 0.89
N SER A 261 -8.31 -29.38 2.04
CA SER A 261 -7.86 -28.26 2.89
C SER A 261 -6.45 -28.49 3.48
N MET A 262 -6.20 -29.67 4.06
CA MET A 262 -4.88 -30.00 4.63
C MET A 262 -3.80 -30.10 3.55
N GLN A 263 -4.13 -30.67 2.40
CA GLN A 263 -3.20 -30.82 1.29
C GLN A 263 -2.83 -29.48 0.65
N VAL A 264 -3.81 -28.61 0.43
CA VAL A 264 -3.59 -27.28 -0.14
C VAL A 264 -2.76 -26.45 0.83
N HIS A 265 -3.07 -26.43 2.13
CA HIS A 265 -2.32 -25.56 3.04
C HIS A 265 -0.85 -25.96 3.21
N ASN A 266 -0.55 -27.24 3.44
CA ASN A 266 0.83 -27.68 3.63
C ASN A 266 1.60 -27.78 2.30
N GLY A 267 0.93 -28.26 1.24
CA GLY A 267 1.52 -28.43 -0.08
C GLY A 267 1.82 -27.08 -0.76
N ILE A 268 0.86 -26.15 -0.78
CA ILE A 268 1.07 -24.85 -1.43
C ILE A 268 2.14 -24.05 -0.69
N ASN A 269 2.17 -24.04 0.65
CA ASN A 269 3.17 -23.30 1.40
C ASN A 269 4.60 -23.81 1.12
N ALA A 270 4.81 -25.13 1.08
CA ALA A 270 6.10 -25.72 0.76
C ALA A 270 6.56 -25.38 -0.66
N LEU A 271 5.63 -25.33 -1.62
CA LEU A 271 5.91 -24.97 -3.01
C LEU A 271 6.16 -23.47 -3.19
N ILE A 272 5.47 -22.64 -2.44
CA ILE A 272 5.74 -21.21 -2.36
C ILE A 272 7.18 -20.99 -1.89
N ALA A 273 7.60 -21.66 -0.81
CA ALA A 273 8.96 -21.58 -0.29
C ALA A 273 10.00 -22.08 -1.29
N SER A 274 9.71 -23.15 -2.04
CA SER A 274 10.64 -23.70 -3.03
C SER A 274 10.93 -22.71 -4.17
N ILE A 275 9.94 -21.94 -4.63
CA ILE A 275 10.13 -20.91 -5.66
C ILE A 275 11.03 -19.77 -5.15
N VAL A 276 10.90 -19.38 -3.87
CA VAL A 276 11.81 -18.37 -3.28
C VAL A 276 13.25 -18.89 -3.25
N ILE A 277 13.44 -20.13 -2.79
CA ILE A 277 14.77 -20.79 -2.76
C ILE A 277 15.34 -20.92 -4.17
N ALA A 278 14.50 -21.21 -5.17
CA ALA A 278 14.90 -21.27 -6.57
C ALA A 278 15.47 -19.93 -7.06
N ILE A 279 14.79 -18.82 -6.77
CA ILE A 279 15.28 -17.48 -7.11
C ILE A 279 16.61 -17.22 -6.38
N LEU A 280 16.67 -17.44 -5.05
CA LEU A 280 17.88 -17.22 -4.26
C LEU A 280 19.09 -18.02 -4.76
N THR A 281 18.86 -19.26 -5.19
CA THR A 281 19.91 -20.13 -5.77
C THR A 281 20.47 -19.51 -7.06
N ILE A 282 19.61 -19.02 -7.97
CA ILE A 282 20.06 -18.34 -9.19
C ILE A 282 20.82 -17.05 -8.82
N LEU A 283 20.32 -16.28 -7.85
CA LEU A 283 21.00 -15.07 -7.40
C LEU A 283 22.40 -15.36 -6.88
N PHE A 284 22.57 -16.45 -6.12
CA PHE A 284 23.87 -16.85 -5.57
C PHE A 284 24.91 -17.12 -6.67
N PHE A 285 24.60 -17.94 -7.67
CA PHE A 285 25.57 -18.27 -8.73
C PHE A 285 25.79 -17.12 -9.70
N PHE A 286 24.73 -16.40 -10.07
CA PHE A 286 24.81 -15.32 -11.05
C PHE A 286 25.01 -13.94 -10.40
N ARG A 287 25.58 -13.85 -9.19
CA ARG A 287 25.84 -12.57 -8.51
C ARG A 287 27.04 -11.80 -9.07
N SER A 288 28.00 -12.48 -9.68
CA SER A 288 29.32 -11.90 -9.97
C SER A 288 29.95 -12.48 -11.24
N ASP A 289 31.24 -12.80 -11.20
CA ASP A 289 32.12 -13.01 -12.35
C ASP A 289 31.76 -14.26 -13.17
N LEU A 290 31.03 -15.20 -12.60
CA LEU A 290 30.51 -16.38 -13.29
C LEU A 290 29.69 -16.02 -14.54
N ASN A 291 29.05 -14.84 -14.57
CA ASN A 291 28.32 -14.33 -15.74
C ASN A 291 29.22 -14.09 -16.98
N PHE A 292 30.51 -13.81 -16.75
CA PHE A 292 31.52 -13.49 -17.76
C PHE A 292 32.47 -14.66 -18.07
N TYR A 293 32.41 -15.73 -17.27
CA TYR A 293 33.24 -16.92 -17.47
C TYR A 293 32.95 -17.62 -18.81
N LYS A 294 34.00 -17.85 -19.62
CA LYS A 294 33.90 -18.38 -21.00
C LYS A 294 33.15 -19.73 -21.12
N LYS A 295 33.17 -20.58 -20.09
CA LYS A 295 32.54 -21.92 -20.09
C LYS A 295 31.22 -21.97 -19.29
N ASN A 296 30.52 -20.86 -19.12
CA ASN A 296 29.27 -20.77 -18.34
C ASN A 296 27.99 -21.16 -19.12
N LYS A 297 28.10 -21.66 -20.36
CA LYS A 297 26.93 -21.98 -21.20
C LYS A 297 26.04 -23.06 -20.57
N ALA A 298 26.64 -24.09 -19.99
CA ALA A 298 25.89 -25.19 -19.36
C ALA A 298 25.06 -24.71 -18.16
N ILE A 299 25.67 -23.98 -17.22
CA ILE A 299 24.97 -23.45 -16.05
C ILE A 299 23.86 -22.45 -16.45
N LYS A 300 24.08 -21.61 -17.47
CA LYS A 300 23.05 -20.69 -17.99
C LYS A 300 21.85 -21.44 -18.55
N ASN A 301 22.09 -22.46 -19.39
CA ASN A 301 21.01 -23.26 -19.96
C ASN A 301 20.22 -24.02 -18.89
N LEU A 302 20.91 -24.61 -17.91
CA LEU A 302 20.27 -25.27 -16.78
C LEU A 302 19.47 -24.29 -15.91
N ALA A 303 19.94 -23.05 -15.75
CA ALA A 303 19.21 -22.00 -15.05
C ALA A 303 17.95 -21.58 -15.83
N TYR A 304 18.01 -21.46 -17.15
CA TYR A 304 16.83 -21.16 -17.97
C TYR A 304 15.79 -22.28 -17.92
N LEU A 305 16.25 -23.54 -18.01
CA LEU A 305 15.38 -24.70 -17.84
C LEU A 305 14.73 -24.69 -16.44
N TRP A 306 15.52 -24.42 -15.41
CA TRP A 306 15.06 -24.34 -14.03
C TRP A 306 13.98 -23.27 -13.83
N ILE A 307 14.19 -22.08 -14.39
CA ILE A 307 13.18 -21.00 -14.36
C ILE A 307 11.90 -21.45 -15.09
N GLY A 308 12.02 -22.05 -16.28
CA GLY A 308 10.88 -22.55 -17.04
C GLY A 308 10.07 -23.61 -16.27
N LEU A 309 10.74 -24.54 -15.60
CA LEU A 309 10.11 -25.56 -14.77
C LEU A 309 9.41 -24.97 -13.54
N ASN A 310 9.99 -23.93 -12.91
CA ASN A 310 9.33 -23.23 -11.82
C ASN A 310 8.10 -22.42 -12.30
N ILE A 311 8.10 -21.92 -13.54
CA ILE A 311 6.90 -21.31 -14.13
C ILE A 311 5.80 -22.37 -14.35
N ILE A 312 6.14 -23.56 -14.83
CA ILE A 312 5.19 -24.69 -14.94
C ILE A 312 4.62 -25.01 -13.56
N LEU A 313 5.46 -25.04 -12.53
CA LEU A 313 5.02 -25.27 -11.16
C LEU A 313 4.01 -24.21 -10.68
N ILE A 314 4.23 -22.93 -10.97
CA ILE A 314 3.27 -21.86 -10.69
C ILE A 314 1.91 -22.13 -11.35
N VAL A 315 1.90 -22.62 -12.59
CA VAL A 315 0.66 -22.98 -13.30
C VAL A 315 -0.06 -24.14 -12.60
N LEU A 316 0.65 -25.20 -12.22
CA LEU A 316 0.07 -26.34 -11.50
C LEU A 316 -0.55 -25.93 -10.16
N ILE A 317 0.13 -25.08 -9.39
CA ILE A 317 -0.40 -24.56 -8.12
C ILE A 317 -1.62 -23.67 -8.37
N SER A 318 -1.60 -22.87 -9.43
CA SER A 318 -2.74 -22.01 -9.80
C SER A 318 -3.98 -22.86 -10.11
N ILE A 319 -3.82 -23.97 -10.84
CA ILE A 319 -4.90 -24.92 -11.14
C ILE A 319 -5.48 -25.52 -9.86
N LYS A 320 -4.63 -25.97 -8.92
CA LYS A 320 -5.07 -26.51 -7.63
C LYS A 320 -5.82 -25.49 -6.79
N ASN A 321 -5.29 -24.26 -6.71
CA ASN A 321 -5.93 -23.19 -5.96
C ASN A 321 -7.28 -22.83 -6.59
N TYR A 322 -7.38 -22.86 -7.92
CA TYR A 322 -8.63 -22.67 -8.63
C TYR A 322 -9.64 -23.81 -8.36
N GLN A 323 -9.22 -25.08 -8.39
CA GLN A 323 -10.08 -26.20 -8.01
C GLN A 323 -10.59 -26.05 -6.56
N TYR A 324 -9.73 -25.58 -5.66
CA TYR A 324 -10.11 -25.32 -4.27
C TYR A 324 -11.13 -24.18 -4.14
N VAL A 325 -10.97 -23.10 -4.92
CA VAL A 325 -11.94 -22.00 -5.00
C VAL A 325 -13.25 -22.44 -5.64
N SER A 326 -13.22 -23.28 -6.68
CA SER A 326 -14.44 -23.81 -7.31
C SER A 326 -15.24 -24.69 -6.35
N ALA A 327 -14.58 -25.42 -5.45
CA ALA A 327 -15.27 -26.25 -4.46
C ALA A 327 -15.82 -25.45 -3.26
N PHE A 328 -15.05 -24.48 -2.72
CA PHE A 328 -15.37 -23.81 -1.43
C PHE A 328 -15.47 -22.28 -1.50
N GLY A 329 -15.46 -21.70 -2.70
CA GLY A 329 -15.44 -20.25 -2.91
C GLY A 329 -14.08 -19.59 -2.64
N PHE A 330 -14.01 -18.28 -2.83
CA PHE A 330 -12.88 -17.45 -2.44
C PHE A 330 -12.83 -17.20 -0.93
N THR A 331 -11.60 -17.12 -0.43
CA THR A 331 -11.25 -16.50 0.85
C THR A 331 -10.05 -15.59 0.63
N TYR A 332 -9.77 -14.67 1.57
CA TYR A 332 -8.58 -13.81 1.50
C TYR A 332 -7.29 -14.63 1.42
N LYS A 333 -7.23 -15.80 2.08
CA LYS A 333 -6.07 -16.70 1.99
C LYS A 333 -5.90 -17.27 0.58
N ARG A 334 -6.96 -17.77 -0.04
CA ARG A 334 -6.92 -18.32 -1.41
C ARG A 334 -6.62 -17.24 -2.46
N LEU A 335 -7.14 -16.03 -2.26
CA LEU A 335 -6.81 -14.88 -3.09
C LEU A 335 -5.34 -14.47 -2.94
N GLY A 336 -4.84 -14.47 -1.71
CA GLY A 336 -3.44 -14.20 -1.40
C GLY A 336 -2.48 -15.16 -2.10
N VAL A 337 -2.85 -16.43 -2.27
CA VAL A 337 -2.08 -17.39 -3.07
C VAL A 337 -1.99 -16.95 -4.53
N PHE A 338 -3.09 -16.53 -5.17
CA PHE A 338 -3.03 -16.02 -6.56
C PHE A 338 -2.16 -14.77 -6.67
N ALA A 339 -2.29 -13.82 -5.74
CA ALA A 339 -1.46 -12.62 -5.71
C ALA A 339 0.03 -12.96 -5.55
N TYR A 340 0.36 -13.91 -4.67
CA TYR A 340 1.72 -14.41 -4.49
C TYR A 340 2.26 -15.07 -5.78
N LEU A 341 1.48 -15.96 -6.40
CA LEU A 341 1.90 -16.67 -7.62
C LEU A 341 2.16 -15.69 -8.77
N LEU A 342 1.36 -14.63 -8.86
CA LEU A 342 1.54 -13.57 -9.84
C LEU A 342 2.84 -12.78 -9.58
N LEU A 343 3.14 -12.42 -8.32
CA LEU A 343 4.41 -11.80 -7.93
C LEU A 343 5.61 -12.71 -8.23
N ALA A 344 5.50 -14.00 -7.90
CA ALA A 344 6.54 -15.00 -8.14
C ALA A 344 6.80 -15.21 -9.64
N PHE A 345 5.74 -15.24 -10.45
CA PHE A 345 5.81 -15.35 -11.90
C PHE A 345 6.61 -14.19 -12.50
N PHE A 346 6.27 -12.95 -12.15
CA PHE A 346 7.05 -11.79 -12.59
C PHE A 346 8.47 -11.79 -12.02
N GLY A 347 8.67 -12.22 -10.77
CA GLY A 347 9.99 -12.38 -10.18
C GLY A 347 10.88 -13.38 -10.93
N LEU A 348 10.32 -14.48 -11.42
CA LEU A 348 11.01 -15.45 -12.28
C LEU A 348 11.34 -14.85 -13.66
N ILE A 349 10.40 -14.11 -14.26
CA ILE A 349 10.65 -13.40 -15.54
C ILE A 349 11.79 -12.39 -15.39
N THR A 350 11.78 -11.56 -14.35
CA THR A 350 12.85 -10.58 -14.13
C THR A 350 14.18 -11.25 -13.82
N THR A 351 14.17 -12.38 -13.10
CA THR A 351 15.34 -13.23 -12.87
C THR A 351 15.89 -13.82 -14.17
N PHE A 352 15.03 -14.27 -15.08
CA PHE A 352 15.43 -14.70 -16.42
C PHE A 352 16.12 -13.56 -17.18
N ILE A 353 15.51 -12.36 -17.20
CA ILE A 353 16.08 -11.18 -17.84
C ILE A 353 17.42 -10.80 -17.19
N LYS A 354 17.56 -10.95 -15.88
CA LYS A 354 18.82 -10.70 -15.17
C LYS A 354 19.93 -11.59 -15.69
N VAL A 355 19.69 -12.90 -15.81
CA VAL A 355 20.70 -13.85 -16.30
C VAL A 355 21.00 -13.60 -17.77
N PHE A 356 19.97 -13.35 -18.58
CA PHE A 356 20.10 -13.13 -20.01
C PHE A 356 20.86 -11.83 -20.36
N LYS A 357 20.49 -10.71 -19.73
CA LYS A 357 21.09 -9.39 -19.98
C LYS A 357 22.20 -9.02 -18.99
N ILE A 358 22.70 -9.98 -18.20
CA ILE A 358 23.81 -9.80 -17.24
C ILE A 358 23.55 -8.58 -16.32
N LYS A 359 22.33 -8.52 -15.76
CA LYS A 359 21.92 -7.46 -14.83
C LYS A 359 22.41 -7.76 -13.42
N ASN A 360 22.56 -6.71 -12.61
CA ASN A 360 22.92 -6.85 -11.21
C ASN A 360 21.68 -7.08 -10.32
N LEU A 361 21.91 -7.21 -9.01
CA LEU A 361 20.84 -7.42 -8.03
C LEU A 361 19.91 -6.19 -7.92
N TRP A 362 20.47 -4.98 -8.04
CA TRP A 362 19.72 -3.73 -7.94
C TRP A 362 18.65 -3.60 -9.01
N TYR A 363 18.92 -4.05 -10.23
CA TYR A 363 17.92 -4.16 -11.29
C TYR A 363 16.68 -4.96 -10.85
N LEU A 364 16.87 -6.09 -10.14
CA LEU A 364 15.73 -6.89 -9.68
C LEU A 364 14.92 -6.17 -8.62
N PHE A 365 15.57 -5.56 -7.62
CA PHE A 365 14.85 -4.78 -6.62
C PHE A 365 14.06 -3.65 -7.26
N ARG A 366 14.64 -2.93 -8.22
CA ARG A 366 13.98 -1.85 -8.95
C ARG A 366 12.72 -2.31 -9.68
N VAL A 367 12.86 -3.33 -10.53
CA VAL A 367 11.75 -3.78 -11.37
C VAL A 367 10.70 -4.54 -10.56
N ASN A 368 11.10 -5.41 -9.63
CA ASN A 368 10.14 -6.19 -8.84
C ASN A 368 9.36 -5.32 -7.85
N THR A 369 9.96 -4.27 -7.27
CA THR A 369 9.21 -3.33 -6.41
C THR A 369 8.20 -2.50 -7.22
N GLN A 370 8.55 -2.11 -8.46
CA GLN A 370 7.61 -1.47 -9.39
C GLN A 370 6.44 -2.39 -9.74
N ILE A 371 6.72 -3.65 -10.08
CA ILE A 371 5.69 -4.65 -10.41
C ILE A 371 4.79 -4.90 -9.19
N ALA A 372 5.38 -5.09 -8.01
CA ALA A 372 4.61 -5.31 -6.77
C ALA A 372 3.69 -4.12 -6.45
N PHE A 373 4.18 -2.90 -6.61
CA PHE A 373 3.37 -1.69 -6.42
C PHE A 373 2.25 -1.58 -7.45
N ALA A 374 2.51 -1.89 -8.73
CA ALA A 374 1.50 -1.90 -9.77
C ALA A 374 0.39 -2.94 -9.49
N ILE A 375 0.75 -4.15 -9.07
CA ILE A 375 -0.21 -5.20 -8.68
C ILE A 375 -1.03 -4.76 -7.47
N CYS A 376 -0.40 -4.09 -6.50
CA CYS A 376 -1.07 -3.57 -5.31
C CYS A 376 -2.10 -2.49 -5.68
N ILE A 377 -1.78 -1.58 -6.62
CA ILE A 377 -2.72 -0.59 -7.14
C ILE A 377 -3.88 -1.25 -7.87
N LEU A 378 -3.59 -2.18 -8.78
CA LEU A 378 -4.62 -2.90 -9.54
C LEU A 378 -5.54 -3.72 -8.61
N SER A 379 -4.98 -4.35 -7.59
CA SER A 379 -5.77 -5.11 -6.61
C SER A 379 -6.59 -4.19 -5.71
N ALA A 380 -6.12 -2.97 -5.44
CA ALA A 380 -6.84 -2.00 -4.62
C ALA A 380 -8.10 -1.43 -5.30
N THR A 381 -8.26 -1.58 -6.62
CA THR A 381 -9.47 -1.14 -7.33
C THR A 381 -10.68 -2.04 -7.08
N ILE A 382 -10.45 -3.24 -6.56
CA ILE A 382 -11.48 -4.26 -6.36
C ILE A 382 -11.99 -4.20 -4.92
N ASN A 383 -13.32 -4.18 -4.77
CA ASN A 383 -13.95 -4.39 -3.48
C ASN A 383 -13.95 -5.89 -3.15
N TRP A 384 -12.84 -6.38 -2.59
CA TRP A 384 -12.65 -7.81 -2.34
C TRP A 384 -13.73 -8.43 -1.44
N ASP A 385 -14.18 -7.76 -0.39
CA ASP A 385 -15.23 -8.30 0.49
C ASP A 385 -16.55 -8.52 -0.29
N TYR A 386 -16.95 -7.55 -1.11
CA TYR A 386 -18.12 -7.65 -1.96
C TYR A 386 -17.93 -8.74 -3.04
N SER A 387 -16.83 -8.68 -3.81
CA SER A 387 -16.55 -9.62 -4.90
C SER A 387 -16.40 -11.06 -4.43
N ILE A 388 -15.80 -11.30 -3.26
CA ILE A 388 -15.74 -12.63 -2.65
C ILE A 388 -17.16 -13.14 -2.35
N THR A 389 -18.00 -12.30 -1.78
CA THR A 389 -19.37 -12.67 -1.40
C THR A 389 -20.22 -12.97 -2.64
N GLU A 390 -20.15 -12.11 -3.65
CA GLU A 390 -20.86 -12.27 -4.93
C GLU A 390 -20.42 -13.53 -5.67
N PHE A 391 -19.11 -13.77 -5.76
CA PHE A 391 -18.62 -14.98 -6.40
C PHE A 391 -19.06 -16.23 -5.65
N ASN A 392 -18.92 -16.24 -4.32
CA ASN A 392 -19.17 -17.43 -3.50
C ASN A 392 -20.63 -17.84 -3.53
N ILE A 393 -21.56 -16.89 -3.38
CA ILE A 393 -23.01 -17.16 -3.42
C ILE A 393 -23.43 -17.79 -4.76
N ASN A 394 -22.82 -17.36 -5.86
CA ASN A 394 -23.21 -17.80 -7.20
C ASN A 394 -22.48 -19.06 -7.69
N ASN A 395 -21.28 -19.37 -7.17
CA ASN A 395 -20.41 -20.39 -7.76
C ASN A 395 -19.90 -21.46 -6.78
N ALA A 396 -19.93 -21.22 -5.47
CA ALA A 396 -19.38 -22.18 -4.51
C ALA A 396 -20.29 -23.39 -4.38
N LYS A 397 -19.74 -24.61 -4.56
CA LYS A 397 -20.50 -25.85 -4.32
C LYS A 397 -20.88 -26.01 -2.85
N VAL A 398 -19.94 -25.71 -1.95
CA VAL A 398 -20.17 -25.66 -0.50
C VAL A 398 -19.93 -24.24 -0.04
N LEU A 399 -21.02 -23.54 0.27
CA LEU A 399 -20.99 -22.15 0.71
C LEU A 399 -20.67 -22.06 2.21
N ASP A 400 -19.55 -21.43 2.54
CA ASP A 400 -19.21 -21.06 3.91
C ASP A 400 -19.82 -19.69 4.27
N ILE A 401 -21.08 -19.72 4.71
CA ILE A 401 -21.83 -18.50 5.06
C ILE A 401 -21.20 -17.80 6.26
N THR A 402 -20.70 -18.57 7.24
CA THR A 402 -20.06 -18.02 8.45
C THR A 402 -18.85 -17.16 8.09
N TYR A 403 -18.01 -17.62 7.16
CA TYR A 403 -16.90 -16.82 6.64
C TYR A 403 -17.38 -15.51 6.01
N LEU A 404 -18.44 -15.52 5.20
CA LEU A 404 -18.98 -14.32 4.56
C LEU A 404 -19.57 -13.33 5.56
N ILE A 405 -20.18 -13.81 6.65
CA ILE A 405 -20.68 -12.98 7.75
C ILE A 405 -19.53 -12.24 8.43
N HIS A 406 -18.34 -12.81 8.54
CA HIS A 406 -17.19 -12.16 9.18
C HIS A 406 -16.41 -11.17 8.28
N LEU A 407 -16.71 -11.09 6.98
CA LEU A 407 -16.14 -10.07 6.09
C LEU A 407 -16.60 -8.65 6.48
N LYS A 408 -15.98 -7.60 5.92
CA LYS A 408 -16.39 -6.21 6.18
C LYS A 408 -17.86 -5.97 5.77
N GLY A 409 -18.48 -4.95 6.36
CA GLY A 409 -19.93 -4.67 6.23
C GLY A 409 -20.43 -4.29 4.82
N ASN A 410 -19.53 -3.91 3.91
CA ASN A 410 -19.84 -3.61 2.50
C ASN A 410 -20.45 -4.78 1.71
N ASN A 411 -20.33 -6.03 2.19
CA ASN A 411 -21.01 -7.18 1.60
C ASN A 411 -22.41 -7.46 2.21
N SER A 412 -22.81 -6.71 3.23
CA SER A 412 -24.06 -6.94 3.96
C SER A 412 -25.33 -6.81 3.12
N PRO A 413 -25.46 -5.89 2.13
CA PRO A 413 -26.64 -5.86 1.26
C PRO A 413 -26.83 -7.16 0.51
N LEU A 414 -25.74 -7.69 -0.04
CA LEU A 414 -25.76 -8.92 -0.82
C LEU A 414 -26.17 -10.13 0.03
N LEU A 415 -25.64 -10.24 1.25
CA LEU A 415 -26.04 -11.30 2.20
C LEU A 415 -27.51 -11.18 2.61
N LYS A 416 -28.00 -9.95 2.80
CA LYS A 416 -29.41 -9.70 3.15
C LYS A 416 -30.35 -10.14 2.03
N THR A 417 -30.05 -9.80 0.79
CA THR A 417 -30.82 -10.26 -0.39
C THR A 417 -30.79 -11.78 -0.50
N TYR A 418 -29.63 -12.40 -0.31
CA TYR A 418 -29.49 -13.85 -0.32
C TYR A 418 -30.35 -14.54 0.76
N ALA A 419 -30.32 -14.04 2.00
CA ALA A 419 -31.14 -14.58 3.09
C ALA A 419 -32.66 -14.38 2.90
N GLN A 420 -33.08 -13.38 2.11
CA GLN A 420 -34.49 -13.19 1.76
C GLN A 420 -34.95 -14.17 0.67
N GLN A 421 -34.06 -14.49 -0.28
CA GLN A 421 -34.36 -15.39 -1.39
C GLN A 421 -34.34 -16.87 -0.97
N TYR A 422 -33.47 -17.24 -0.03
CA TYR A 422 -33.29 -18.62 0.41
C TYR A 422 -33.65 -18.80 1.89
N LYS A 423 -34.39 -19.86 2.22
CA LYS A 423 -34.71 -20.20 3.61
C LYS A 423 -33.47 -20.75 4.33
N LEU A 424 -32.71 -19.87 4.97
CA LEU A 424 -31.56 -20.20 5.83
C LEU A 424 -32.01 -20.60 7.24
N SER A 425 -31.12 -21.24 8.01
CA SER A 425 -31.39 -21.55 9.42
C SER A 425 -31.49 -20.28 10.27
N GLU A 426 -32.30 -20.33 11.32
CA GLU A 426 -32.55 -19.19 12.22
C GLU A 426 -31.26 -18.55 12.80
N PRO A 427 -30.25 -19.31 13.28
CA PRO A 427 -29.01 -18.71 13.77
C PRO A 427 -28.27 -17.90 12.71
N ILE A 428 -28.19 -18.41 11.48
CA ILE A 428 -27.50 -17.77 10.36
C ILE A 428 -28.26 -16.51 9.93
N ASN A 429 -29.59 -16.61 9.79
CA ASN A 429 -30.42 -15.48 9.41
C ASN A 429 -30.32 -14.35 10.45
N THR A 430 -30.30 -14.69 11.73
CA THR A 430 -30.11 -13.73 12.83
C THR A 430 -28.77 -13.01 12.70
N GLN A 431 -27.67 -13.72 12.45
CA GLN A 431 -26.34 -13.12 12.27
C GLN A 431 -26.27 -12.21 11.03
N ILE A 432 -26.88 -12.59 9.91
CA ILE A 432 -26.96 -11.75 8.70
C ILE A 432 -27.75 -10.47 9.00
N ASN A 433 -28.88 -10.59 9.70
CA ASN A 433 -29.70 -9.44 10.07
C ASN A 433 -28.98 -8.50 11.05
N GLN A 434 -28.25 -9.06 12.03
CA GLN A 434 -27.40 -8.29 12.93
C GLN A 434 -26.31 -7.54 12.17
N LYS A 435 -25.62 -8.21 11.24
CA LYS A 435 -24.59 -7.58 10.40
C LYS A 435 -25.16 -6.44 9.55
N TRP A 436 -26.28 -6.67 8.86
CA TRP A 436 -26.98 -5.67 8.06
C TRP A 436 -27.39 -4.45 8.89
N THR A 437 -28.00 -4.70 10.06
CA THR A 437 -28.45 -3.63 10.96
C THR A 437 -27.27 -2.84 11.50
N THR A 438 -26.21 -3.52 11.96
CA THR A 438 -24.99 -2.89 12.48
C THR A 438 -24.32 -2.04 11.39
N HIS A 439 -24.24 -2.55 10.16
CA HIS A 439 -23.65 -1.82 9.04
C HIS A 439 -24.44 -0.53 8.71
N ASN A 440 -25.77 -0.61 8.61
CA ASN A 440 -26.60 0.57 8.35
C ASN A 440 -26.61 1.56 9.51
N GLN A 441 -26.58 1.09 10.76
CA GLN A 441 -26.40 1.95 11.94
C GLN A 441 -25.05 2.67 11.91
N ASN A 442 -23.97 1.98 11.55
CA ASN A 442 -22.67 2.62 11.40
C ASN A 442 -22.70 3.68 10.30
N LEU A 443 -23.32 3.41 9.15
CA LEU A 443 -23.46 4.37 8.06
C LEU A 443 -24.29 5.61 8.45
N SER A 444 -25.31 5.46 9.31
CA SER A 444 -26.16 6.57 9.74
C SER A 444 -25.53 7.42 10.84
N LEU A 445 -24.67 6.83 11.67
CA LEU A 445 -23.92 7.52 12.74
C LEU A 445 -22.65 8.22 12.24
N MET A 446 -22.16 7.88 11.04
CA MET A 446 -21.00 8.54 10.43
C MET A 446 -21.24 10.05 10.26
N ASN A 447 -20.22 10.84 10.56
CA ASN A 447 -20.18 12.24 10.17
C ASN A 447 -19.74 12.38 8.70
N TRP A 448 -19.93 13.57 8.13
CA TRP A 448 -19.61 13.85 6.73
C TRP A 448 -18.14 13.57 6.37
N GLN A 449 -17.21 13.70 7.32
CA GLN A 449 -15.80 13.38 7.15
C GLN A 449 -15.54 11.89 6.89
N GLU A 450 -16.41 11.02 7.38
CA GLU A 450 -16.26 9.57 7.29
C GLU A 450 -17.00 8.99 6.07
N TYR A 451 -17.78 9.81 5.39
CA TYR A 451 -18.63 9.35 4.30
C TYR A 451 -17.83 8.64 3.20
N SER A 452 -18.40 7.55 2.74
CA SER A 452 -18.03 6.83 1.54
C SER A 452 -19.13 7.02 0.49
N LEU A 453 -18.91 6.53 -0.73
CA LEU A 453 -19.92 6.50 -1.78
C LEU A 453 -21.22 5.83 -1.31
N GLU A 454 -21.11 4.79 -0.47
CA GLU A 454 -22.25 4.07 0.08
C GLU A 454 -23.17 4.99 0.90
N ASN A 455 -22.64 5.96 1.64
CA ASN A 455 -23.45 6.91 2.41
C ASN A 455 -24.34 7.81 1.51
N PHE A 456 -23.96 8.00 0.23
CA PHE A 456 -24.73 8.79 -0.73
C PHE A 456 -25.71 7.94 -1.54
N THR A 457 -25.42 6.66 -1.77
CA THR A 457 -26.28 5.77 -2.56
C THR A 457 -27.27 4.99 -1.69
N ASN A 458 -26.98 4.80 -0.41
CA ASN A 458 -27.86 4.08 0.51
C ASN A 458 -28.98 5.03 0.99
N THR A 459 -30.00 5.22 0.15
CA THR A 459 -31.18 6.06 0.40
C THR A 459 -32.20 5.42 1.35
N THR A 460 -31.73 4.73 2.39
CA THR A 460 -32.56 4.37 3.57
C THR A 460 -32.46 5.42 4.67
N LYS A 461 -32.17 6.68 4.33
CA LYS A 461 -32.56 7.84 5.15
C LYS A 461 -34.05 8.10 4.96
N GLY A 462 -34.90 7.27 5.56
CA GLY A 462 -36.34 7.47 5.53
C GLY A 462 -37.06 6.26 6.07
N TYR A 463 -37.38 6.29 7.37
CA TYR A 463 -38.52 5.73 8.09
C TYR A 463 -38.11 5.63 9.57
N HIS A 464 -38.01 6.80 10.21
CA HIS A 464 -38.23 6.95 11.64
C HIS A 464 -39.47 7.82 11.81
#